data_AF-A0A166LX33-F1
#
_entry.id   AF-A0A166LX33-F1
#
_cell.length_a   1.000
_cell.length_b   1.000
_cell.length_c   1.000
_cell.angle_alpha   90.00
_cell.angle_beta   90.00
_cell.angle_gamma   90.00
#
_symmetry.space_group_name_H-M   'P 1'
#
loop_
_entity.id
_entity.type
_entity.pdbx_description
1 polymer ?
#
loop_
_entity_poly.entity_id
_entity_poly.type
_entity_poly.pdbx_seq_one_letter_code
_entity_poly.pdbx_strand_id
1 'polypeptide(L)'
;MYEGETPLRGPWPTNAWGVAQFSWILPDYCTGSALHIHTKVFTDWAPQPNGTFKTRRLAHTGQCFFDDGISETINKVWPYSTNPIHATHGRVCNWNDGLNVFNDTHCPEGHYDPVFRLEKLDTIIDQGVVGSVTMGINASAAYALA
;
A
#
# COMPACT_ATOMS: atom_id res chain seq x y z
N MET A 1 -5.64 5.26 -21.58
CA MET A 1 -4.36 4.80 -21.01
C MET A 1 -3.57 4.18 -22.14
N TYR A 2 -2.30 4.53 -22.30
CA TYR A 2 -1.44 3.99 -23.34
C TYR A 2 -0.78 2.70 -22.86
N GLU A 3 -0.58 1.73 -23.76
CA GLU A 3 0.29 0.58 -23.48
C GLU A 3 1.70 1.09 -23.15
N GLY A 4 2.21 0.74 -21.97
CA GLY A 4 3.56 1.09 -21.50
C GLY A 4 3.62 1.97 -20.25
N GLU A 5 2.50 2.50 -19.76
CA GLU A 5 2.46 3.26 -18.51
C GLU A 5 2.38 2.32 -17.29
N THR A 6 3.23 2.53 -16.28
CA THR A 6 3.12 1.86 -14.97
C THR A 6 2.72 2.87 -13.88
N PRO A 7 1.53 3.50 -13.96
CA PRO A 7 1.11 4.47 -12.95
C PRO A 7 0.97 3.79 -11.58
N LEU A 8 1.21 4.55 -10.51
CA LEU A 8 1.10 4.10 -9.12
C LEU A 8 2.01 2.91 -8.77
N ARG A 9 3.14 2.79 -9.48
CA ARG A 9 4.20 1.81 -9.22
C ARG A 9 5.54 2.53 -9.20
N GLY A 10 6.33 2.29 -8.17
CA GLY A 10 7.66 2.87 -8.06
C GLY A 10 8.52 2.07 -7.10
N PRO A 11 9.65 1.48 -7.54
CA PRO A 11 10.68 1.04 -6.62
C PRO A 11 11.41 2.26 -6.03
N TRP A 12 11.72 2.24 -4.74
CA TRP A 12 12.53 3.27 -4.12
C TRP A 12 13.52 2.67 -3.13
N PRO A 13 14.81 3.07 -3.18
CA PRO A 13 15.80 2.59 -2.24
C PRO A 13 15.52 3.13 -0.84
N THR A 14 15.75 2.31 0.18
CA THR A 14 15.78 2.78 1.56
C THR A 14 17.07 3.56 1.82
N ASN A 15 16.98 4.58 2.67
CA ASN A 15 18.16 5.29 3.16
C ASN A 15 18.90 4.48 4.25
N ALA A 16 19.95 5.06 4.84
CA ALA A 16 20.75 4.42 5.90
C ALA A 16 19.95 4.04 7.17
N TRP A 17 18.75 4.60 7.34
CA TRP A 17 17.85 4.33 8.46
C TRP A 17 16.73 3.33 8.09
N GLY A 18 16.78 2.74 6.89
CA GLY A 18 15.75 1.81 6.42
C GLY A 18 14.46 2.48 5.95
N VAL A 19 14.47 3.81 5.76
CA VAL A 19 13.27 4.57 5.37
C VAL A 19 13.22 4.76 3.85
N ALA A 20 12.09 4.40 3.25
CA ALA A 20 11.72 4.79 1.89
C ALA A 20 10.54 5.77 1.95
N GLN A 21 10.53 6.77 1.06
CA GLN A 21 9.49 7.79 1.00
C GLN A 21 8.92 7.84 -0.41
N PHE A 22 7.59 7.90 -0.49
CA PHE A 22 6.85 7.94 -1.73
C PHE A 22 5.85 9.09 -1.69
N SER A 23 5.61 9.71 -2.84
CA SER A 23 4.52 10.65 -3.05
C SER A 23 3.57 10.04 -4.08
N TRP A 24 2.33 9.83 -3.66
CA TRP A 24 1.30 9.14 -4.43
C TRP A 24 -0.07 9.68 -4.04
N ILE A 25 -1.06 9.38 -4.86
CA ILE A 25 -2.47 9.55 -4.51
C ILE A 25 -2.92 8.38 -3.63
N LEU A 26 -3.92 8.62 -2.79
CA LEU A 26 -4.56 7.54 -2.05
C LEU A 26 -5.20 6.55 -3.05
N PRO A 27 -5.15 5.23 -2.79
CA PRO A 27 -5.82 4.27 -3.65
C PRO A 27 -7.34 4.42 -3.57
N ASP A 28 -8.04 3.76 -4.47
CA ASP A 28 -9.48 3.49 -4.38
C ASP A 28 -9.68 1.99 -4.16
N TYR A 29 -10.84 1.57 -3.68
CA TYR A 29 -11.13 0.16 -3.42
C TYR A 29 -11.70 -0.56 -4.66
N CYS A 30 -11.39 -1.85 -4.75
CA CYS A 30 -11.95 -2.78 -5.72
C CYS A 30 -12.96 -3.71 -5.02
N THR A 31 -13.84 -4.34 -5.80
CA THR A 31 -14.83 -5.28 -5.27
C THR A 31 -14.17 -6.36 -4.43
N GLY A 32 -14.63 -6.52 -3.18
CA GLY A 32 -14.20 -7.60 -2.30
C GLY A 32 -12.87 -7.37 -1.57
N SER A 33 -12.20 -6.23 -1.77
CA SER A 33 -10.95 -5.90 -1.07
C SER A 33 -11.07 -4.62 -0.26
N ALA A 34 -10.51 -4.64 0.94
CA ALA A 34 -10.32 -3.44 1.74
C ALA A 34 -9.30 -2.49 1.07
N LEU A 35 -9.30 -1.22 1.46
CA LEU A 35 -8.39 -0.23 0.90
C LEU A 35 -6.93 -0.53 1.33
N HIS A 36 -6.02 -0.72 0.36
CA HIS A 36 -4.64 -1.12 0.66
C HIS A 36 -3.62 -0.65 -0.40
N ILE A 37 -2.34 -0.75 -0.03
CA ILE A 37 -1.17 -0.60 -0.91
C ILE A 37 -0.36 -1.89 -0.88
N HIS A 38 0.02 -2.41 -2.05
CA HIS A 38 0.91 -3.55 -2.15
C HIS A 38 2.37 -3.16 -1.89
N THR A 39 3.10 -4.01 -1.16
CA THR A 39 4.53 -3.83 -0.92
C THR A 39 5.31 -5.07 -1.33
N LYS A 40 6.48 -4.85 -1.94
CA LYS A 40 7.50 -5.88 -2.17
C LYS A 40 8.84 -5.32 -1.75
N VAL A 41 9.58 -6.07 -0.94
CA VAL A 41 10.90 -5.67 -0.46
C VAL A 41 11.96 -6.59 -1.04
N PHE A 42 12.95 -5.99 -1.68
CA PHE A 42 14.10 -6.68 -2.25
C PHE A 42 15.36 -6.30 -1.49
N THR A 43 16.15 -7.29 -1.06
CA THR A 43 17.41 -7.06 -0.31
C THR A 43 18.65 -7.20 -1.19
N ASP A 44 18.49 -7.68 -2.43
CA ASP A 44 19.52 -7.68 -3.47
C ASP A 44 18.94 -7.00 -4.71
N TRP A 45 19.39 -5.77 -4.96
CA TRP A 45 19.00 -4.95 -6.09
C TRP A 45 20.15 -4.05 -6.56
N ALA A 46 20.10 -3.64 -7.83
CA ALA A 46 21.05 -2.68 -8.40
C ALA A 46 20.34 -1.69 -9.35
N PRO A 47 20.70 -0.40 -9.34
CA PRO A 47 20.16 0.55 -10.31
C PRO A 47 20.66 0.23 -11.72
N GLN A 48 19.85 0.52 -12.73
CA GLN A 48 20.20 0.39 -14.14
C GLN A 48 20.29 1.75 -14.82
N PRO A 49 21.09 1.90 -15.89
CA PRO A 49 21.25 3.18 -16.61
C PRO A 49 19.94 3.76 -17.18
N ASN A 50 18.93 2.91 -17.40
CA ASN A 50 17.61 3.30 -17.89
C ASN A 50 16.64 3.77 -16.79
N GLY A 51 17.13 4.01 -15.57
CA GLY A 51 16.31 4.46 -14.44
C GLY A 51 15.47 3.36 -13.76
N THR A 52 15.64 2.10 -14.16
CA THR A 52 14.99 0.96 -13.52
C THR A 52 15.90 0.29 -12.48
N PHE A 53 15.38 -0.71 -11.77
CA PHE A 53 16.13 -1.50 -10.80
C PHE A 53 16.16 -2.97 -11.23
N LYS A 54 17.34 -3.57 -11.21
CA LYS A 54 17.48 -5.03 -11.26
C LYS A 54 17.25 -5.58 -9.86
N THR A 55 16.37 -6.55 -9.70
CA THR A 55 16.06 -7.18 -8.41
C THR A 55 16.35 -8.68 -8.46
N ARG A 56 16.88 -9.27 -7.38
CA ARG A 56 17.16 -10.72 -7.29
C ARG A 56 16.50 -11.38 -6.09
N ARG A 57 16.69 -10.83 -4.90
CA ARG A 57 16.25 -11.46 -3.64
C ARG A 57 15.01 -10.78 -3.09
N LEU A 58 13.84 -11.38 -3.34
CA LEU A 58 12.58 -10.97 -2.71
C LEU A 58 12.56 -11.46 -1.26
N ALA A 59 12.56 -10.51 -0.33
CA ALA A 59 12.57 -10.79 1.11
C ALA A 59 11.16 -10.70 1.73
N HIS A 60 10.24 -9.95 1.13
CA HIS A 60 8.89 -9.78 1.65
C HIS A 60 7.90 -9.38 0.55
N THR A 61 6.68 -9.93 0.61
CA THR A 61 5.50 -9.45 -0.13
C THR A 61 4.39 -9.23 0.88
N GLY A 62 3.73 -8.08 0.83
CA GLY A 62 2.69 -7.73 1.78
C GLY A 62 1.72 -6.69 1.25
N GLN A 63 0.80 -6.30 2.13
CA GLN A 63 -0.15 -5.21 1.94
C GLN A 63 -0.13 -4.32 3.18
N CYS A 64 -0.27 -3.02 2.98
CA CYS A 64 -0.48 -2.04 4.04
C CYS A 64 -1.87 -1.44 3.87
N PHE A 65 -2.62 -1.31 4.96
CA PHE A 65 -4.03 -0.95 4.96
C PHE A 65 -4.26 0.45 5.52
N PHE A 66 -5.49 0.94 5.41
CA PHE A 66 -5.89 2.23 5.95
C PHE A 66 -6.98 2.05 7.00
N ASP A 67 -7.04 2.97 7.96
CA ASP A 67 -8.13 2.99 8.93
C ASP A 67 -9.49 3.08 8.23
N ASP A 68 -10.48 2.34 8.72
CA ASP A 68 -11.81 2.27 8.10
C ASP A 68 -12.51 3.64 8.06
N GLY A 69 -12.27 4.51 9.05
CA GLY A 69 -12.81 5.87 9.07
C GLY A 69 -12.15 6.79 8.05
N ILE A 70 -10.85 6.59 7.78
CA ILE A 70 -10.17 7.25 6.66
C ILE A 70 -10.76 6.78 5.33
N SER A 71 -10.90 5.46 5.15
CA SER A 71 -11.49 4.87 3.94
C SER A 71 -12.90 5.39 3.67
N GLU A 72 -13.73 5.51 4.72
CA GLU A 72 -15.06 6.10 4.63
C GLU A 72 -15.05 7.58 4.24
N THR A 73 -14.09 8.35 4.78
CA THR A 73 -13.95 9.78 4.47
C THR A 73 -13.53 9.98 3.01
N ILE A 74 -12.52 9.25 2.54
CA ILE A 74 -12.00 9.33 1.16
C ILE A 74 -13.09 8.98 0.16
N ASN A 75 -13.89 7.95 0.44
CA ASN A 75 -14.98 7.52 -0.44
C ASN A 75 -16.06 8.61 -0.69
N LYS A 76 -16.10 9.69 0.11
CA LYS A 76 -17.02 10.81 -0.08
C LYS A 76 -16.42 11.97 -0.90
N VAL A 77 -15.13 11.91 -1.21
CA VAL A 77 -14.34 12.97 -1.85
C VAL A 77 -14.23 12.74 -3.35
N TRP A 78 -14.29 13.80 -4.18
CA TRP A 78 -14.04 13.66 -5.62
C TRP A 78 -12.53 13.44 -5.88
N PRO A 79 -12.12 12.51 -6.77
CA PRO A 79 -12.95 11.71 -7.67
C PRO A 79 -13.45 10.37 -7.10
N TYR A 80 -13.00 9.95 -5.91
CA TYR A 80 -13.34 8.66 -5.30
C TYR A 80 -14.85 8.42 -5.14
N SER A 81 -15.62 9.46 -4.85
CA SER A 81 -17.09 9.42 -4.76
C SER A 81 -17.81 9.04 -6.06
N THR A 82 -17.08 9.02 -7.18
CA THR A 82 -17.61 8.61 -8.49
C THR A 82 -17.30 7.16 -8.84
N ASN A 83 -16.69 6.40 -7.93
CA ASN A 83 -16.38 4.98 -8.14
C ASN A 83 -17.69 4.17 -8.38
N PRO A 84 -17.88 3.54 -9.55
CA PRO A 84 -19.09 2.79 -9.87
C PRO A 84 -19.32 1.56 -8.97
N ILE A 85 -18.27 1.06 -8.30
CA ILE A 85 -18.37 -0.04 -7.34
C ILE A 85 -19.21 0.38 -6.12
N HIS A 86 -19.25 1.68 -5.79
CA HIS A 86 -20.06 2.22 -4.70
C HIS A 86 -21.54 1.83 -4.81
N ALA A 87 -22.12 1.90 -6.02
CA ALA A 87 -23.53 1.60 -6.23
C ALA A 87 -23.85 0.09 -6.32
N THR A 88 -22.85 -0.76 -6.52
CA THR A 88 -23.04 -2.19 -6.79
C THR A 88 -22.63 -3.10 -5.64
N HIS A 89 -21.50 -2.81 -4.99
CA HIS A 89 -20.93 -3.66 -3.92
C HIS A 89 -20.65 -2.86 -2.65
N GLY A 90 -20.45 -1.55 -2.77
CA GLY A 90 -20.04 -0.69 -1.66
C GLY A 90 -18.57 -0.92 -1.25
N ARG A 91 -18.15 -0.16 -0.24
CA ARG A 91 -16.83 -0.25 0.37
C ARG A 91 -16.74 -1.48 1.27
N VAL A 92 -15.58 -2.14 1.29
CA VAL A 92 -15.29 -3.27 2.19
C VAL A 92 -14.48 -2.78 3.40
N CYS A 93 -14.93 -3.14 4.61
CA CYS A 93 -14.18 -2.89 5.83
C CYS A 93 -12.96 -3.80 5.95
N ASN A 94 -11.91 -3.33 6.63
CA ASN A 94 -10.67 -4.10 6.82
C ASN A 94 -10.92 -5.52 7.36
N TRP A 95 -11.74 -5.65 8.40
CA TRP A 95 -12.07 -6.94 9.03
C TRP A 95 -12.86 -7.90 8.11
N ASN A 96 -13.42 -7.40 7.01
CA ASN A 96 -14.19 -8.16 6.02
C ASN A 96 -13.47 -8.21 4.66
N ASP A 97 -12.14 -8.01 4.63
CA ASP A 97 -11.35 -8.18 3.43
C ASP A 97 -11.53 -9.60 2.87
N GLY A 98 -11.98 -9.73 1.63
CA GLY A 98 -12.55 -10.97 1.10
C GLY A 98 -11.58 -12.14 0.98
N LEU A 99 -10.26 -11.86 0.98
CA LEU A 99 -9.21 -12.87 0.99
C LEU A 99 -8.57 -13.04 2.37
N ASN A 100 -9.13 -12.43 3.42
CA ASN A 100 -8.62 -12.42 4.77
C ASN A 100 -7.20 -11.81 4.90
N VAL A 101 -6.74 -11.04 3.90
CA VAL A 101 -5.34 -10.56 3.86
C VAL A 101 -5.09 -9.57 4.99
N PHE A 102 -6.06 -8.72 5.33
CA PHE A 102 -5.95 -7.81 6.47
C PHE A 102 -5.63 -8.55 7.77
N ASN A 103 -6.39 -9.61 8.08
CA ASN A 103 -6.21 -10.39 9.29
C ASN A 103 -4.88 -11.16 9.25
N ASP A 104 -4.55 -11.78 8.13
CA ASP A 104 -3.30 -12.53 7.95
C ASP A 104 -2.05 -11.63 8.07
N THR A 105 -2.19 -10.35 7.71
CA THR A 105 -1.08 -9.41 7.75
C THR A 105 -0.62 -9.09 9.17
N HIS A 106 -1.48 -9.19 10.20
CA HIS A 106 -1.10 -8.87 11.60
C HIS A 106 -0.05 -9.83 12.22
N CYS A 107 0.32 -10.90 11.50
CA CYS A 107 1.15 -12.01 11.97
C CYS A 107 0.46 -12.80 13.11
N PRO A 108 0.68 -14.13 13.25
CA PRO A 108 0.11 -14.89 14.38
C PRO A 108 0.44 -14.34 15.77
N GLU A 109 1.53 -13.59 15.88
CA GLU A 109 2.01 -12.96 17.11
C GLU A 109 1.26 -11.65 17.45
N GLY A 110 0.55 -11.06 16.47
CA GLY A 110 -0.26 -9.84 16.67
C GLY A 110 0.54 -8.57 16.99
N HIS A 111 1.85 -8.58 16.74
CA HIS A 111 2.76 -7.47 17.08
C HIS A 111 2.97 -6.47 15.94
N TYR A 112 2.49 -6.77 14.73
CA TYR A 112 2.58 -5.88 13.59
C TYR A 112 1.21 -5.26 13.31
N ASP A 113 1.17 -3.93 13.25
CA ASP A 113 0.03 -3.16 12.81
C ASP A 113 0.24 -2.74 11.34
N PRO A 114 -0.51 -3.32 10.39
CA PRO A 114 -0.36 -3.00 8.98
C PRO A 114 -1.11 -1.74 8.55
N VAL A 115 -1.77 -1.05 9.48
CA VAL A 115 -2.53 0.16 9.19
C VAL A 115 -1.60 1.38 9.17
N PHE A 116 -1.67 2.17 8.12
CA PHE A 116 -0.97 3.45 8.06
C PHE A 116 -1.43 4.37 9.20
N ARG A 117 -0.48 4.92 9.95
CA ARG A 117 -0.71 6.10 10.76
C ARG A 117 -0.69 7.32 9.85
N LEU A 118 -1.84 7.99 9.74
CA LEU A 118 -2.04 9.14 8.87
C LEU A 118 -2.20 10.43 9.69
N GLU A 119 -1.59 11.49 9.20
CA GLU A 119 -1.77 12.85 9.66
C GLU A 119 -2.18 13.73 8.48
N LYS A 120 -3.22 14.53 8.65
CA LYS A 120 -3.62 15.50 7.62
C LYS A 120 -2.59 16.62 7.54
N LEU A 121 -2.28 17.06 6.33
CA LEU A 121 -1.39 18.20 6.12
C LEU A 121 -2.06 19.53 6.50
N ASP A 122 -3.39 19.59 6.44
CA ASP A 122 -4.21 20.74 6.79
C ASP A 122 -5.56 20.24 7.35
N THR A 123 -6.65 20.98 7.12
CA THR A 123 -7.91 20.82 7.81
C THR A 123 -8.74 19.65 7.26
N ILE A 124 -8.77 19.51 5.94
CA ILE A 124 -9.51 18.44 5.24
C ILE A 124 -8.55 17.46 4.55
N ILE A 125 -9.02 16.23 4.32
CA ILE A 125 -8.19 15.15 3.77
C ILE A 125 -7.75 15.42 2.33
N ASP A 126 -8.55 16.16 1.56
CA ASP A 126 -8.30 16.54 0.16
C ASP A 126 -7.07 17.44 0.00
N GLN A 127 -6.63 18.09 1.08
CA GLN A 127 -5.42 18.91 1.10
C GLN A 127 -4.14 18.08 1.31
N GLY A 128 -4.30 16.76 1.42
CA GLY A 128 -3.21 15.80 1.51
C GLY A 128 -2.97 15.26 2.92
N VAL A 129 -2.24 14.15 2.96
CA VAL A 129 -1.91 13.42 4.18
C VAL A 129 -0.45 12.99 4.14
N VAL A 130 0.17 12.89 5.31
CA VAL A 130 1.44 12.18 5.51
C VAL A 130 1.11 10.88 6.21
N GLY A 131 1.63 9.78 5.66
CA GLY A 131 1.43 8.44 6.19
C GLY A 131 2.73 7.77 6.55
N SER A 132 2.69 6.98 7.62
CA SER A 132 3.80 6.12 8.03
C SER A 132 3.29 4.74 8.44
N VAL A 133 4.08 3.72 8.12
CA VAL A 133 3.89 2.33 8.53
C VAL A 133 5.28 1.71 8.71
N THR A 134 5.46 0.88 9.73
CA THR A 134 6.76 0.25 10.02
C THR A 134 6.68 -1.24 9.76
N MET A 135 7.39 -1.72 8.74
CA MET A 135 7.42 -3.14 8.39
C MET A 135 8.65 -3.83 9.00
N GLY A 136 8.41 -4.88 9.78
CA GLY A 136 9.45 -5.85 10.14
C GLY A 136 9.59 -6.90 9.03
N ILE A 137 10.82 -7.14 8.55
CA ILE A 137 11.07 -8.16 7.52
C ILE A 137 12.19 -9.10 7.94
N ASN A 138 12.12 -10.36 7.50
CA ASN A 138 13.26 -11.26 7.54
C ASN A 138 14.17 -10.97 6.32
N ALA A 139 15.20 -10.14 6.51
CA ALA A 139 16.13 -9.76 5.44
C ALA A 139 16.90 -10.95 4.84
N SER A 140 16.98 -12.06 5.58
CA SER A 140 17.59 -13.31 5.14
C SER A 140 16.61 -14.24 4.38
N ALA A 141 15.34 -13.89 4.26
CA ALA A 141 14.41 -14.65 3.43
C ALA A 141 14.75 -14.51 1.93
N ALA A 142 14.34 -15.50 1.14
CA ALA A 142 14.48 -15.51 -0.31
C ALA A 142 13.30 -16.27 -0.92
N TYR A 143 12.27 -15.54 -1.33
CA TYR A 143 11.07 -16.10 -1.94
C TYR A 143 11.19 -16.10 -3.47
N ALA A 144 10.53 -17.06 -4.12
CA ALA A 144 10.41 -17.08 -5.58
C ALA A 144 9.62 -15.85 -6.06
N LEU A 145 10.02 -15.30 -7.20
CA LEU A 145 9.25 -14.26 -7.88
C LEU A 145 8.04 -14.93 -8.53
N ALA A 146 6.85 -14.71 -7.97
CA ALA A 146 5.58 -15.04 -8.61
C ALA A 146 5.27 -14.07 -9.75
#